data_AF-A0A943IYX7-F1
#
_entry.id   AF-A0A943IYX7-F1
#
_cell.length_a   1.000
_cell.length_b   1.000
_cell.length_c   1.000
_cell.angle_alpha   90.00
_cell.angle_beta   90.00
_cell.angle_gamma   90.00
#
_symmetry.space_group_name_H-M   'P 1'
#
loop_
_entity.id
_entity.type
_entity.pdbx_description
1 polymer ?
#
loop_
_entity_poly.entity_id
_entity_poly.type
_entity_poly.pdbx_seq_one_letter_code
_entity_poly.pdbx_strand_id
1 'polypeptide(L)'
;MGIKVSKFIWGDISNISISHFNCTEDNILDIIDLFECETVILEIGDVEKNTSLFQTIKKLSINFKALLHNDLLYSDVVLMVNAESLKELIHHIFISRCESFTIEEIGDYTKWEQYLCNRFNEHQLIKNKIVTFKILIEISESQIGITFRKDTFDSKQVILKIKNQFSHMGERSINHF
;
A
#
# COMPACT_ATOMS: atom_id res chain seq x y z
N MET A 1 0.24 6.18 -23.03
CA MET A 1 -0.96 5.37 -22.73
C MET A 1 -1.42 5.79 -21.34
N GLY A 2 -2.67 6.23 -21.17
CA GLY A 2 -3.14 6.79 -19.90
C GLY A 2 -3.58 5.71 -18.90
N ILE A 3 -3.55 6.03 -17.62
CA ILE A 3 -4.05 5.15 -16.56
C ILE A 3 -5.55 4.87 -16.74
N LYS A 4 -6.01 3.69 -16.33
CA LYS A 4 -7.44 3.32 -16.33
C LYS A 4 -7.91 3.18 -14.89
N VAL A 5 -8.84 4.04 -14.47
CA VAL A 5 -9.42 4.00 -13.12
C VAL A 5 -10.83 3.46 -13.19
N SER A 6 -11.10 2.40 -12.43
CA SER A 6 -12.41 1.77 -12.29
C SER A 6 -12.86 1.78 -10.82
N LYS A 7 -14.17 1.66 -10.61
CA LYS A 7 -14.75 1.63 -9.27
C LYS A 7 -15.79 0.52 -9.17
N PHE A 8 -15.75 -0.20 -8.07
CA PHE A 8 -16.77 -1.15 -7.65
C PHE A 8 -17.22 -0.84 -6.22
N ILE A 9 -18.52 -0.88 -5.95
CA ILE A 9 -19.07 -0.67 -4.60
C ILE A 9 -19.83 -1.92 -4.21
N TRP A 10 -19.49 -2.50 -3.06
CA TRP A 10 -20.19 -3.63 -2.48
C TRP A 10 -20.66 -3.30 -1.07
N GLY A 11 -21.97 -3.08 -0.92
CA GLY A 11 -22.55 -2.57 0.31
C GLY A 11 -21.99 -1.19 0.65
N ASP A 12 -21.29 -1.09 1.78
CA ASP A 12 -20.68 0.15 2.26
C ASP A 12 -19.21 0.30 1.87
N ILE A 13 -18.64 -0.65 1.15
CA ILE A 13 -17.23 -0.69 0.79
C ILE A 13 -17.05 -0.27 -0.66
N SER A 14 -16.18 0.72 -0.87
CA SER A 14 -15.71 1.16 -2.18
C SER A 14 -14.37 0.52 -2.48
N ASN A 15 -14.24 -0.02 -3.68
CA ASN A 15 -13.00 -0.50 -4.27
C ASN A 15 -12.71 0.33 -5.51
N ILE A 16 -11.54 0.94 -5.56
CA ILE A 16 -11.01 1.63 -6.72
C ILE A 16 -9.87 0.78 -7.25
N SER A 17 -9.88 0.48 -8.55
CA SER A 17 -8.77 -0.21 -9.21
C SER A 17 -8.18 0.71 -10.27
N ILE A 18 -6.87 0.88 -10.23
CA ILE A 18 -6.07 1.65 -11.18
C ILE A 18 -5.21 0.66 -11.95
N SER A 19 -5.42 0.55 -13.26
CA SER A 19 -4.63 -0.32 -14.14
C SER A 19 -3.82 0.49 -15.15
N HIS A 20 -2.76 -0.13 -15.70
CA HIS A 20 -1.77 0.55 -16.54
C HIS A 20 -1.06 1.69 -15.81
N PHE A 21 -0.85 1.52 -14.50
CA PHE A 21 -0.20 2.51 -13.66
C PHE A 21 1.32 2.33 -13.71
N ASN A 22 2.07 3.40 -14.02
CA ASN A 22 3.52 3.37 -13.93
C ASN A 22 3.94 3.42 -12.44
N CYS A 23 4.14 2.25 -11.84
CA CYS A 23 4.50 2.10 -10.43
C CYS A 23 5.97 2.49 -10.21
N THR A 24 6.31 3.77 -10.33
CA THR A 24 7.58 4.31 -9.83
C THR A 24 7.44 4.69 -8.37
N GLU A 25 8.56 4.76 -7.66
CA GLU A 25 8.62 5.23 -6.26
C GLU A 25 7.81 6.52 -6.07
N ASP A 26 8.11 7.57 -6.85
CA ASP A 26 7.41 8.86 -6.78
C ASP A 26 5.90 8.72 -6.99
N ASN A 27 5.46 7.94 -7.99
CA ASN A 27 4.04 7.81 -8.29
C ASN A 27 3.29 7.05 -7.20
N ILE A 28 3.95 6.10 -6.53
CA ILE A 28 3.35 5.38 -5.39
C ILE A 28 3.27 6.28 -4.16
N LEU A 29 4.32 7.05 -3.86
CA LEU A 29 4.29 8.06 -2.79
C LEU A 29 3.18 9.08 -3.02
N ASP A 30 3.04 9.56 -4.24
CA ASP A 30 1.98 10.45 -4.68
C ASP A 30 0.56 9.88 -4.43
N ILE A 31 0.36 8.58 -4.63
CA ILE A 31 -0.92 7.90 -4.33
C ILE A 31 -1.16 7.82 -2.81
N ILE A 32 -0.11 7.48 -2.04
CA ILE A 32 -0.20 7.34 -0.59
C ILE A 32 -0.51 8.69 0.07
N ASP A 33 0.12 9.76 -0.39
CA ASP A 33 -0.06 11.12 0.12
C ASP A 33 -1.51 11.62 -0.03
N LEU A 34 -2.34 11.02 -0.91
CA LEU A 34 -3.77 11.33 -1.02
C LEU A 34 -4.58 11.00 0.25
N PHE A 35 -4.04 10.16 1.13
CA PHE A 35 -4.70 9.64 2.33
C PHE A 35 -4.15 10.25 3.62
N GLU A 36 -3.12 11.12 3.55
CA GLU A 36 -2.58 11.88 4.69
C GLU A 36 -2.25 10.99 5.91
N CYS A 37 -1.72 9.79 5.68
CA CYS A 37 -1.52 8.79 6.73
C CYS A 37 -0.37 9.16 7.70
N GLU A 38 -0.62 9.05 9.00
CA GLU A 38 0.42 9.26 10.03
C GLU A 38 1.17 7.96 10.36
N THR A 39 0.42 6.88 10.60
CA THR A 39 0.93 5.54 10.92
C THR A 39 0.13 4.50 10.17
N VAL A 40 0.82 3.52 9.61
CA VAL A 40 0.22 2.45 8.81
C VAL A 40 0.80 1.09 9.18
N ILE A 41 0.05 0.04 8.85
CA ILE A 41 0.55 -1.32 8.74
C ILE A 41 1.00 -1.53 7.30
N LEU A 42 2.27 -1.85 7.13
CA LEU A 42 2.88 -2.23 5.85
C LEU A 42 3.08 -3.74 5.85
N GLU A 43 2.66 -4.38 4.77
CA GLU A 43 2.91 -5.79 4.50
C GLU A 43 3.67 -5.96 3.20
N ILE A 44 4.76 -6.70 3.25
CA ILE A 44 5.64 -6.98 2.12
C ILE A 44 5.77 -8.50 2.01
N GLY A 45 5.39 -9.04 0.86
CA GLY A 45 5.54 -10.46 0.57
C GLY A 45 6.96 -10.82 0.17
N ASP A 46 7.35 -12.07 0.43
CA ASP A 46 8.58 -12.69 -0.09
C ASP A 46 9.86 -11.86 0.13
N VAL A 47 10.05 -11.30 1.33
CA VAL A 47 11.25 -10.54 1.66
C VAL A 47 12.41 -11.50 1.91
N GLU A 48 13.46 -11.42 1.08
CA GLU A 48 14.67 -12.21 1.28
C GLU A 48 15.49 -11.69 2.49
N LYS A 49 15.82 -12.58 3.43
CA LYS A 49 16.44 -12.26 4.73
C LYS A 49 17.83 -11.61 4.64
N ASN A 50 18.51 -11.70 3.51
CA ASN A 50 19.87 -11.17 3.31
C ASN A 50 19.91 -9.86 2.52
N THR A 51 18.75 -9.26 2.22
CA THR A 51 18.66 -8.03 1.43
C THR A 51 18.80 -6.77 2.29
N SER A 52 19.08 -5.64 1.62
CA SER A 52 19.06 -4.32 2.28
C SER A 52 17.69 -3.99 2.86
N LEU A 53 16.60 -4.38 2.17
CA LEU A 53 15.23 -4.20 2.66
C LEU A 53 15.02 -4.90 4.01
N PHE A 54 15.44 -6.16 4.15
CA PHE A 54 15.30 -6.88 5.42
C PHE A 54 16.10 -6.23 6.56
N GLN A 55 17.29 -5.71 6.27
CA GLN A 55 18.08 -4.97 7.27
C GLN A 55 17.44 -3.63 7.64
N THR A 56 16.91 -2.89 6.67
CA THR A 56 16.18 -1.64 6.91
C THR A 56 14.93 -1.88 7.75
N ILE A 57 14.15 -2.92 7.46
CA ILE A 57 13.00 -3.34 8.27
C ILE A 57 13.40 -3.53 9.74
N LYS A 58 14.47 -4.27 10.00
CA LYS A 58 14.98 -4.52 11.36
C LYS A 58 15.41 -3.25 12.08
N LYS A 59 15.94 -2.27 11.34
CA LYS A 59 16.42 -0.99 11.89
C LYS A 59 15.26 -0.02 12.21
N LEU A 60 14.29 0.08 11.31
CA LEU A 60 13.21 1.08 11.40
C LEU A 60 11.99 0.62 12.19
N SER A 61 11.77 -0.69 12.28
CA SER A 61 10.53 -1.22 12.85
C SER A 61 10.71 -1.56 14.32
N ILE A 62 10.09 -0.76 15.19
CA ILE A 62 9.99 -1.07 16.63
C ILE A 62 9.06 -2.27 16.84
N ASN A 63 8.05 -2.41 15.98
CA ASN A 63 7.02 -3.46 16.03
C ASN A 63 6.86 -4.11 14.65
N PHE A 64 7.68 -5.12 14.33
CA PHE A 64 7.46 -5.97 13.16
C PHE A 64 7.24 -7.42 13.59
N LYS A 65 6.37 -8.12 12.85
CA LYS A 65 6.23 -9.57 12.90
C LYS A 65 6.58 -10.10 11.52
N ALA A 66 7.66 -10.88 11.45
CA ALA A 66 7.90 -11.75 10.32
C ALA A 66 6.98 -12.97 10.49
N LEU A 67 6.10 -13.22 9.53
CA LEU A 67 5.30 -14.45 9.47
C LEU A 67 6.26 -15.57 9.05
N LEU A 68 6.93 -16.16 10.05
CA LEU A 68 8.08 -17.03 9.83
C LEU A 68 7.68 -18.48 9.61
N HIS A 69 8.16 -19.02 8.49
CA HIS A 69 8.83 -20.31 8.49
C HIS A 69 10.34 -20.05 8.69
N ASN A 70 10.86 -20.38 9.87
CA ASN A 70 12.24 -20.06 10.27
C ASN A 70 13.31 -20.59 9.30
N ASP A 71 12.99 -21.65 8.55
CA ASP A 71 13.93 -22.36 7.67
C ASP A 71 13.97 -21.83 6.22
N LEU A 72 13.11 -20.86 5.86
CA LEU A 72 13.03 -20.32 4.49
C LEU A 72 13.88 -19.06 4.30
N LEU A 73 14.43 -18.88 3.10
CA LEU A 73 15.20 -17.69 2.68
C LEU A 73 14.33 -16.43 2.59
N TYR A 74 13.05 -16.62 2.31
CA TYR A 74 12.04 -15.56 2.14
C TYR A 74 11.06 -15.58 3.31
N SER A 75 10.48 -14.43 3.63
CA SER A 75 9.45 -14.31 4.65
C SER A 75 8.53 -13.14 4.35
N ASP A 76 7.25 -13.33 4.59
CA ASP A 76 6.30 -12.22 4.62
C ASP A 76 6.53 -11.41 5.88
N VAL A 77 6.61 -10.09 5.71
CA VAL A 77 6.86 -9.16 6.82
C VAL A 77 5.67 -8.23 6.96
N VAL A 78 5.13 -8.15 8.17
CA VAL A 78 4.12 -7.17 8.54
C VAL A 78 4.68 -6.27 9.64
N LEU A 79 4.63 -4.96 9.43
CA LEU A 79 5.24 -3.97 10.30
C LEU A 79 4.36 -2.73 10.44
N MET A 80 4.36 -2.16 11.64
CA MET A 80 3.72 -0.88 11.90
C MET A 80 4.76 0.24 11.78
N VAL A 81 4.50 1.22 10.91
CA VAL A 81 5.46 2.28 10.55
C VAL A 81 4.79 3.64 10.47
N ASN A 82 5.54 4.68 10.85
CA ASN A 82 5.11 6.07 10.65
C ASN A 82 5.38 6.53 9.21
N ALA A 83 4.82 7.67 8.83
CA ALA A 83 4.95 8.24 7.49
C ALA A 83 6.41 8.43 7.01
N GLU A 84 7.31 8.86 7.89
CA GLU A 84 8.74 9.04 7.54
C GLU A 84 9.42 7.71 7.24
N SER A 85 9.24 6.72 8.12
CA SER A 85 9.80 5.38 7.94
C SER A 85 9.18 4.67 6.73
N LEU A 86 7.91 4.92 6.43
CA LEU A 86 7.24 4.38 5.26
C LEU A 86 7.92 4.85 3.97
N LYS A 87 8.30 6.13 3.87
CA LYS A 87 9.01 6.67 2.69
C LYS A 87 10.36 5.97 2.49
N GLU A 88 11.16 5.82 3.56
CA GLU A 88 12.43 5.08 3.50
C GLU A 88 12.22 3.61 3.10
N LEU A 89 11.17 2.95 3.61
CA LEU A 89 10.88 1.56 3.27
C LEU A 89 10.44 1.38 1.82
N ILE A 90 9.62 2.28 1.28
CA ILE A 90 9.20 2.24 -0.13
C ILE A 90 10.42 2.30 -1.05
N HIS A 91 11.39 3.16 -0.75
CA HIS A 91 12.65 3.21 -1.50
C HIS A 91 13.35 1.82 -1.54
N HIS A 92 13.45 1.17 -0.38
CA HIS A 92 14.07 -0.16 -0.29
C HIS A 92 13.25 -1.28 -0.92
N ILE A 93 11.92 -1.18 -0.91
CA ILE A 93 11.01 -2.09 -1.63
C ILE A 93 11.32 -2.05 -3.14
N PHE A 94 11.48 -0.84 -3.70
CA PHE A 94 11.80 -0.66 -5.11
C PHE A 94 13.20 -1.15 -5.48
N ILE A 95 14.22 -0.89 -4.64
CA ILE A 95 15.58 -1.43 -4.84
C ILE A 95 15.56 -2.96 -4.87
N SER A 96 14.76 -3.57 -3.99
CA SER A 96 14.67 -5.03 -3.84
C SER A 96 13.80 -5.70 -4.90
N ARG A 97 13.22 -4.92 -5.82
CA ARG A 97 12.34 -5.41 -6.91
C ARG A 97 11.20 -6.28 -6.40
N CYS A 98 10.59 -5.85 -5.30
CA CYS A 98 9.39 -6.49 -4.77
C CYS A 98 8.28 -6.51 -5.83
N GLU A 99 7.48 -7.57 -5.89
CA GLU A 99 6.40 -7.68 -6.86
C GLU A 99 5.13 -6.96 -6.39
N SER A 100 4.85 -7.00 -5.10
CA SER A 100 3.68 -6.36 -4.50
C SER A 100 3.84 -6.09 -3.01
N PHE A 101 3.12 -5.09 -2.52
CA PHE A 101 3.04 -4.79 -1.10
C PHE A 101 1.69 -4.13 -0.77
N THR A 102 1.31 -4.17 0.50
CA THR A 102 0.05 -3.62 1.00
C THR A 102 0.29 -2.59 2.09
N ILE A 103 -0.46 -1.49 2.05
CA ILE A 103 -0.50 -0.45 3.09
C ILE A 103 -1.92 -0.37 3.64
N GLU A 104 -2.05 -0.39 4.96
CA GLU A 104 -3.32 -0.29 5.65
C GLU A 104 -3.25 0.69 6.81
N GLU A 105 -4.25 1.55 6.92
CA GLU A 105 -4.44 2.35 8.12
C GLU A 105 -5.43 1.65 9.05
N ILE A 106 -5.06 1.49 10.32
CA ILE A 106 -5.94 0.94 11.36
C ILE A 106 -6.43 2.06 12.27
N GLY A 107 -7.71 2.03 12.63
CA GLY A 107 -8.32 3.11 13.43
C GLY A 107 -7.84 3.18 14.89
N ASP A 108 -7.32 2.06 15.42
CA ASP A 108 -6.75 1.98 16.77
C ASP A 108 -5.45 1.18 16.77
N TYR A 109 -4.33 1.88 16.66
CA TYR A 109 -2.98 1.30 16.60
C TYR A 109 -2.63 0.44 17.82
N THR A 110 -3.26 0.70 18.98
CA THR A 110 -3.01 -0.10 20.19
C THR A 110 -3.48 -1.55 20.04
N LYS A 111 -4.37 -1.82 19.08
CA LYS A 111 -4.93 -3.15 18.79
C LYS A 111 -4.30 -3.84 17.58
N TRP A 112 -3.18 -3.33 17.05
CA TRP A 112 -2.58 -3.87 15.84
C TRP A 112 -2.27 -5.39 15.92
N GLU A 113 -1.86 -5.90 17.09
CA GLU A 113 -1.62 -7.34 17.25
C GLU A 113 -2.90 -8.18 17.12
N GLN A 114 -4.02 -7.69 17.66
CA GLN A 114 -5.31 -8.35 17.55
C GLN A 114 -5.83 -8.28 16.10
N TYR A 115 -5.52 -7.18 15.41
CA TYR A 115 -5.77 -7.03 13.99
C TYR A 115 -5.04 -8.11 13.19
N LEU A 116 -3.75 -8.34 13.43
CA LEU A 116 -2.97 -9.37 12.75
C LEU A 116 -3.56 -10.78 12.89
N CYS A 117 -4.09 -11.12 14.08
CA CYS A 117 -4.72 -12.43 14.30
C CYS A 117 -6.05 -12.62 13.53
N ASN A 118 -6.72 -11.53 13.13
CA ASN A 118 -8.05 -11.55 12.51
C ASN A 118 -8.04 -11.15 11.03
N ARG A 119 -6.87 -11.12 10.38
CA ARG A 119 -6.68 -10.59 9.02
C ARG A 119 -7.38 -11.37 7.90
N PHE A 120 -7.87 -12.58 8.17
CA PHE A 120 -8.50 -13.46 7.16
C PHE A 120 -9.79 -12.91 6.54
N ASN A 121 -10.41 -11.86 7.11
CA ASN A 121 -11.63 -11.26 6.55
C ASN A 121 -11.52 -9.73 6.43
N GLU A 122 -10.69 -9.27 5.50
CA GLU A 122 -10.42 -7.86 5.23
C GLU A 122 -11.68 -7.03 4.99
N HIS A 123 -12.65 -7.57 4.25
CA HIS A 123 -13.93 -6.90 4.01
C HIS A 123 -14.65 -6.61 5.33
N GLN A 124 -14.62 -7.55 6.27
CA GLN A 124 -15.24 -7.37 7.58
C GLN A 124 -14.45 -6.39 8.45
N LEU A 125 -13.12 -6.34 8.34
CA LEU A 125 -12.27 -5.38 9.04
C LEU A 125 -12.56 -3.94 8.61
N ILE A 126 -12.68 -3.70 7.29
CA ILE A 126 -13.04 -2.38 6.74
C ILE A 126 -14.49 -2.03 7.09
N LYS A 127 -15.42 -2.99 6.96
CA LYS A 127 -16.83 -2.78 7.30
C LYS A 127 -17.03 -2.38 8.76
N ASN A 128 -16.26 -2.98 9.66
CA ASN A 128 -16.29 -2.72 11.10
C ASN A 128 -15.43 -1.53 11.54
N LYS A 129 -14.86 -0.75 10.60
CA LYS A 129 -13.97 0.39 10.86
C LYS A 129 -12.69 0.05 11.65
N ILE A 130 -12.25 -1.20 11.60
CA ILE A 130 -10.96 -1.59 12.18
C ILE A 130 -9.85 -1.11 11.24
N VAL A 131 -10.04 -1.32 9.94
CA VAL A 131 -9.20 -0.77 8.86
C VAL A 131 -9.92 0.42 8.23
N THR A 132 -9.26 1.57 8.20
CA THR A 132 -9.77 2.81 7.61
C THR A 132 -9.73 2.74 6.08
N PHE A 133 -8.57 2.34 5.54
CA PHE A 133 -8.35 2.03 4.14
C PHE A 133 -7.26 0.98 3.97
N LYS A 134 -7.25 0.37 2.78
CA LYS A 134 -6.20 -0.52 2.28
C LYS A 134 -5.78 -0.05 0.89
N ILE A 135 -4.47 -0.04 0.64
CA ILE A 135 -3.87 0.14 -0.68
C ILE A 135 -3.06 -1.12 -0.97
N LEU A 136 -3.42 -1.85 -2.01
CA LEU A 136 -2.64 -2.94 -2.59
C LEU A 136 -1.89 -2.39 -3.80
N ILE A 137 -0.57 -2.54 -3.83
CA ILE A 137 0.28 -2.14 -4.94
C ILE A 137 0.85 -3.41 -5.58
N GLU A 138 0.48 -3.67 -6.82
CA GLU A 138 0.98 -4.78 -7.64
C GLU A 138 1.92 -4.21 -8.71
N ILE A 139 3.20 -4.08 -8.36
CA ILE A 139 4.23 -3.43 -9.18
C ILE A 139 4.42 -4.20 -10.49
N SER A 140 4.54 -5.53 -10.40
CA SER A 140 4.73 -6.42 -11.56
C SER A 140 3.55 -6.37 -12.54
N GLU A 141 2.35 -6.11 -12.03
CA GLU A 141 1.12 -6.01 -12.82
C GLU A 141 0.75 -4.57 -13.23
N SER A 142 1.51 -3.57 -12.78
CA SER A 142 1.20 -2.15 -13.01
C SER A 142 -0.22 -1.78 -12.53
N GLN A 143 -0.60 -2.29 -11.35
CA GLN A 143 -1.93 -2.16 -10.77
C GLN A 143 -1.90 -1.64 -9.33
N ILE A 144 -2.93 -0.86 -8.98
CA ILE A 144 -3.18 -0.42 -7.61
C ILE A 144 -4.65 -0.69 -7.28
N GLY A 145 -4.89 -1.41 -6.20
CA GLY A 145 -6.19 -1.56 -5.56
C GLY A 145 -6.31 -0.65 -4.35
N ILE A 146 -7.40 0.10 -4.22
CA ILE A 146 -7.67 0.94 -3.05
C ILE A 146 -9.05 0.56 -2.52
N THR A 147 -9.11 0.15 -1.26
CA THR A 147 -10.35 -0.25 -0.61
C THR A 147 -10.60 0.57 0.65
N PHE A 148 -11.81 1.11 0.79
CA PHE A 148 -12.22 1.84 1.99
C PHE A 148 -13.74 1.85 2.12
N ARG A 149 -14.22 2.28 3.27
CA ARG A 149 -15.66 2.45 3.52
C ARG A 149 -16.14 3.81 2.98
N LYS A 150 -17.33 3.84 2.37
CA LYS A 150 -17.86 5.01 1.64
C LYS A 150 -18.09 6.27 2.49
N ASP A 151 -18.22 6.13 3.80
CA ASP A 151 -18.37 7.22 4.76
C ASP A 151 -17.03 7.65 5.38
N THR A 152 -15.93 6.98 5.03
CA THR A 152 -14.57 7.43 5.34
C THR A 152 -14.03 8.33 4.23
N PHE A 153 -14.15 7.91 2.97
CA PHE A 153 -13.71 8.69 1.80
C PHE A 153 -14.78 8.74 0.71
N ASP A 154 -14.91 9.89 0.03
CA ASP A 154 -15.74 9.99 -1.17
C ASP A 154 -14.98 9.43 -2.38
N SER A 155 -15.41 8.24 -2.82
CA SER A 155 -14.85 7.58 -4.00
C SER A 155 -14.78 8.43 -5.27
N LYS A 156 -15.72 9.37 -5.49
CA LYS A 156 -15.69 10.27 -6.66
C LYS A 156 -14.56 11.28 -6.53
N GLN A 157 -14.35 11.82 -5.33
CA GLN A 157 -13.26 12.77 -5.07
C GLN A 157 -11.90 12.10 -5.16
N VAL A 158 -11.75 10.88 -4.60
CA VAL A 158 -10.51 10.11 -4.71
C VAL A 158 -10.15 9.84 -6.17
N ILE A 159 -11.11 9.37 -6.98
CA ILE A 159 -10.89 9.15 -8.43
C ILE A 159 -10.52 10.45 -9.15
N LEU A 160 -11.18 11.56 -8.81
CA LEU A 160 -10.88 12.85 -9.43
C LEU A 160 -9.46 13.32 -9.11
N LYS A 161 -9.02 13.20 -7.85
CA LYS A 161 -7.64 13.51 -7.45
C LYS A 161 -6.62 12.67 -8.22
N ILE A 162 -6.81 11.34 -8.25
CA ILE A 162 -5.96 10.41 -9.01
C ILE A 162 -5.89 10.82 -10.50
N LYS A 163 -7.04 11.06 -11.13
CA LYS A 163 -7.08 11.45 -12.54
C LYS A 163 -6.35 12.76 -12.79
N ASN A 164 -6.53 13.77 -11.95
CA ASN A 164 -5.89 15.07 -12.12
C ASN A 164 -4.36 14.99 -11.94
N GLN A 165 -3.89 14.13 -11.05
CA GLN A 165 -2.47 13.96 -10.78
C GLN A 165 -1.75 13.20 -11.91
N PHE A 166 -2.42 12.23 -12.53
CA PHE A 166 -1.80 11.31 -13.48
C PHE A 166 -2.34 11.42 -14.92
N SER A 167 -3.22 12.38 -15.23
CA SER A 167 -3.77 12.61 -16.58
C SER A 167 -2.72 12.99 -17.63
N HIS A 168 -1.56 13.52 -17.21
CA HIS A 168 -0.50 14.02 -18.10
C HIS A 168 0.72 13.11 -18.23
N MET A 169 0.68 11.88 -17.70
CA MET A 169 1.83 10.96 -17.76
C MET A 169 2.21 10.50 -19.18
N GLY A 170 1.42 10.84 -20.20
CA GLY A 170 1.77 10.65 -21.61
C GLY A 170 2.61 11.77 -22.23
N GLU A 171 2.75 12.93 -21.58
CA GLU A 171 3.42 14.12 -22.15
C GLU A 171 4.81 14.40 -21.55
N ARG A 172 5.12 13.84 -20.36
CA ARG A 172 6.42 14.03 -19.71
C ARG A 172 7.58 13.27 -20.38
N SER A 173 7.29 12.40 -21.35
CA SER A 173 8.30 11.54 -22.00
C SER A 173 8.97 12.13 -23.25
N ILE A 174 8.66 13.38 -23.64
CA ILE A 174 9.13 13.94 -24.94
C ILE A 174 10.28 14.95 -24.77
N ASN A 175 10.56 15.45 -23.58
CA ASN A 175 11.58 16.50 -23.40
C ASN A 175 12.82 15.99 -22.67
N HIS A 176 13.54 15.02 -23.25
CA HIS A 176 14.99 14.88 -23.10
C HIS A 176 15.55 14.00 -24.22
N PHE A 177 15.85 14.63 -25.35
CA PHE A 177 16.93 14.28 -26.27
C PHE A 177 17.60 15.58 -26.72
#